data_AF-A0A4Y2MUF2-F1
#
_entry.id   AF-A0A4Y2MUF2-F1
#
_cell.length_a   1.000
_cell.length_b   1.000
_cell.length_c   1.000
_cell.angle_alpha   90.00
_cell.angle_beta   90.00
_cell.angle_gamma   90.00
#
_symmetry.space_group_name_H-M   'P 1'
#
loop_
_entity.id
_entity.type
_entity.pdbx_description
1 polymer ?
#
loop_
_entity_poly.entity_id
_entity_poly.type
_entity_poly.pdbx_seq_one_letter_code
_entity_poly.pdbx_strand_id
1 'polypeptide(L)'
;MIGDGDSNTIIKCKERVSCRGRILKVECANHAVRRYGRALQKIQLNAACFKGVEGIRGRKILKQRMMRLIKGARNVIKVNSVKNLNEPQKKVVLNLIEGLRNVPNHVFGEHNKCKETCKRKKLEPDEIVHPLMRSSGLLHAIDSEIGRILVACSNTLIWNATNNPAENYMNQVCKVSGGKRIDFSKSSGFNHRSTIAVLAFQSPVQQWYKEYYKSLTKKSPATSLKKFLAVRRNTY
;
A
#
# COMPACT_ATOMS: atom_id res chain seq x y z
N MET A 1 2.95 -13.13 9.51
CA MET A 1 3.51 -12.97 8.16
C MET A 1 2.68 -11.95 7.41
N ILE A 2 3.30 -10.95 6.80
CA ILE A 2 2.62 -9.95 5.96
C ILE A 2 2.80 -10.40 4.52
N GLY A 3 1.71 -10.69 3.82
CA GLY A 3 1.80 -11.25 2.48
C GLY A 3 0.62 -10.86 1.62
N ASP A 4 0.89 -10.70 0.34
CA ASP A 4 -0.14 -10.59 -0.68
C ASP A 4 -0.69 -11.99 -0.96
N GLY A 5 -2.00 -12.17 -0.81
CA GLY A 5 -2.81 -13.10 -1.62
C GLY A 5 -2.50 -14.61 -1.63
N ASP A 6 -1.26 -15.07 -1.78
CA ASP A 6 -0.93 -16.42 -2.23
C ASP A 6 -1.05 -17.44 -1.11
N SER A 7 -2.24 -18.06 -1.02
CA SER A 7 -2.61 -19.08 -0.05
C SER A 7 -1.58 -20.22 0.07
N ASN A 8 -0.94 -20.60 -1.03
CA ASN A 8 0.06 -21.68 -1.07
C ASN A 8 1.36 -21.35 -0.34
N THR A 9 1.76 -20.09 -0.23
CA THR A 9 2.96 -19.72 0.53
C THR A 9 2.76 -19.84 2.03
N ILE A 10 1.56 -19.52 2.52
CA ILE A 10 1.20 -19.65 3.94
C ILE A 10 1.17 -21.11 4.37
N ILE A 11 0.62 -21.98 3.52
CA ILE A 11 0.58 -23.43 3.78
C ILE A 11 2.01 -23.97 3.91
N LYS A 12 2.87 -23.67 2.92
CA LYS A 12 4.29 -24.06 2.96
C LYS A 12 5.03 -23.49 4.18
N CYS A 13 4.73 -22.25 4.59
CA CYS A 13 5.31 -21.68 5.80
C CYS A 13 4.84 -22.40 7.07
N LYS A 14 3.55 -22.74 7.19
CA LYS A 14 3.02 -23.48 8.33
C LYS A 14 3.59 -24.89 8.44
N GLU A 15 3.87 -25.53 7.31
CA GLU A 15 4.45 -26.87 7.23
C GLU A 15 5.94 -26.88 7.61
N ARG A 16 6.68 -25.82 7.28
CA ARG A 16 8.14 -25.74 7.48
C ARG A 16 8.58 -25.20 8.84
N VAL A 17 7.73 -24.46 9.55
CA VAL A 17 8.11 -23.89 10.85
C VAL A 17 7.66 -24.81 11.97
N SER A 18 8.60 -25.19 12.84
CA SER A 18 8.40 -26.09 13.99
C SER A 18 7.37 -25.58 14.99
N CYS A 19 7.11 -24.26 15.05
CA CYS A 19 6.02 -23.68 15.80
C CYS A 19 4.68 -23.77 15.04
N ARG A 20 4.19 -25.02 14.89
CA ARG A 20 2.85 -25.33 14.38
C ARG A 20 1.81 -24.47 15.14
N GLY A 21 1.07 -23.66 14.39
CA GLY A 21 -0.08 -22.89 14.91
C GLY A 21 0.15 -21.39 15.20
N ARG A 22 1.37 -20.86 15.21
CA ARG A 22 1.62 -19.44 15.58
C ARG A 22 1.72 -18.44 14.43
N ILE A 23 1.58 -18.89 13.17
CA ILE A 23 1.69 -18.01 12.00
C ILE A 23 0.32 -17.42 11.64
N LEU A 24 0.10 -16.16 12.03
CA LEU A 24 -1.02 -15.36 11.57
C LEU A 24 -0.69 -14.69 10.22
N LYS A 25 -1.59 -14.83 9.24
CA LYS A 25 -1.57 -14.00 8.03
C LYS A 25 -2.08 -12.62 8.38
N VAL A 26 -1.27 -11.60 8.12
CA VAL A 26 -1.66 -10.20 8.28
C VAL A 26 -1.77 -9.59 6.89
N GLU A 27 -2.91 -8.98 6.59
CA GLU A 27 -3.14 -8.34 5.30
C GLU A 27 -2.30 -7.06 5.15
N CYS A 28 -1.73 -6.85 3.97
CA CYS A 28 -1.02 -5.61 3.67
C CYS A 28 -2.01 -4.47 3.44
N ALA A 29 -1.93 -3.41 4.23
CA ALA A 29 -2.84 -2.26 4.13
C ALA A 29 -2.80 -1.58 2.75
N ASN A 30 -1.61 -1.49 2.13
CA ASN A 30 -1.47 -0.90 0.80
C ASN A 30 -2.13 -1.77 -0.27
N HIS A 31 -2.01 -3.09 -0.16
CA HIS A 31 -2.61 -4.02 -1.10
C HIS A 31 -4.13 -4.13 -0.95
N ALA A 32 -4.65 -4.16 0.28
CA ALA A 32 -6.07 -4.09 0.54
C ALA A 32 -6.71 -2.85 -0.11
N VAL A 33 -6.10 -1.67 0.10
CA VAL A 33 -6.57 -0.41 -0.48
C VAL A 33 -6.40 -0.37 -2.01
N ARG A 34 -5.36 -1.00 -2.57
CA ARG A 34 -5.19 -1.16 -4.02
C ARG A 34 -6.25 -2.08 -4.62
N ARG A 35 -6.59 -3.20 -3.96
CA ARG A 35 -7.67 -4.10 -4.36
C ARG A 35 -9.02 -3.37 -4.35
N TYR A 36 -9.27 -2.57 -3.31
CA TYR A 36 -10.45 -1.71 -3.25
C TYR A 36 -10.49 -0.71 -4.40
N GLY A 37 -9.38 -0.03 -4.70
CA GLY A 37 -9.28 0.88 -5.86
C GLY A 37 -9.61 0.20 -7.21
N ARG A 38 -9.12 -1.02 -7.43
CA ARG A 38 -9.46 -1.81 -8.63
C ARG A 38 -10.95 -2.15 -8.69
N ALA A 39 -11.58 -2.46 -7.55
CA ALA A 39 -13.02 -2.71 -7.49
C ALA A 39 -13.84 -1.46 -7.81
N LEU A 40 -13.45 -0.30 -7.27
CA LEU A 40 -14.06 0.99 -7.62
C LEU A 40 -13.95 1.30 -9.12
N GLN A 41 -12.81 0.99 -9.74
CA GLN A 41 -12.63 1.14 -11.18
C GLN A 41 -13.58 0.23 -11.97
N LYS A 42 -13.78 -1.02 -11.54
CA LYS A 42 -14.76 -1.92 -12.15
C LYS A 42 -16.19 -1.36 -12.06
N ILE A 43 -16.60 -0.87 -10.89
CA ILE A 43 -17.90 -0.20 -10.70
C ILE A 43 -18.03 0.99 -11.66
N GLN A 44 -17.01 1.85 -11.70
CA GLN A 44 -17.00 3.06 -12.55
C GLN A 44 -17.10 2.75 -14.05
N LEU A 45 -16.58 1.61 -14.50
CA LEU A 45 -16.65 1.18 -15.90
C LEU A 45 -17.91 0.39 -16.24
N ASN A 46 -18.70 -0.04 -15.24
CA ASN A 46 -19.88 -0.88 -15.46
C ASN A 46 -21.09 -0.06 -15.97
N ALA A 47 -21.05 0.31 -17.25
CA ALA A 47 -22.14 1.03 -17.91
C ALA A 47 -23.43 0.20 -18.05
N ALA A 48 -23.33 -1.14 -18.00
CA ALA A 48 -24.49 -2.02 -18.11
C ALA A 48 -25.34 -2.03 -16.84
N CYS A 49 -24.71 -1.98 -15.67
CA CYS A 49 -25.40 -1.94 -14.38
C CYS A 49 -25.86 -0.53 -13.99
N PHE A 50 -25.08 0.50 -14.33
CA PHE A 50 -25.39 1.90 -14.01
C PHE A 50 -25.69 2.71 -15.29
N LYS A 51 -26.88 2.44 -15.83
CA LYS A 51 -27.44 3.10 -17.04
C LYS A 51 -28.20 4.38 -16.67
N GLY A 52 -28.67 5.10 -17.69
CA GLY A 52 -29.48 6.30 -17.55
C GLY A 52 -28.68 7.55 -17.14
N VAL A 53 -29.35 8.70 -17.10
CA VAL A 53 -28.74 10.01 -16.82
C VAL A 53 -28.07 10.00 -15.44
N GLU A 54 -28.75 9.44 -14.43
CA GLU A 54 -28.21 9.35 -13.07
C GLU A 54 -26.99 8.44 -12.98
N GLY A 55 -27.04 7.25 -13.59
CA GLY A 55 -25.92 6.31 -13.61
C GLY A 55 -24.69 6.88 -14.33
N ILE A 56 -24.89 7.59 -15.44
CA ILE A 56 -23.80 8.27 -16.18
C ILE A 56 -23.17 9.37 -15.31
N ARG A 57 -23.99 10.24 -14.71
CA ARG A 57 -23.51 11.32 -13.83
C ARG A 57 -22.79 10.77 -12.60
N GLY A 58 -23.37 9.77 -11.94
CA GLY A 58 -22.79 9.11 -10.78
C GLY A 58 -21.44 8.45 -11.09
N ARG A 59 -21.31 7.76 -12.23
CA ARG A 59 -20.01 7.16 -12.64
C ARG A 59 -18.95 8.24 -12.92
N LYS A 60 -19.33 9.40 -13.45
CA LYS A 60 -18.42 10.55 -13.63
C LYS A 60 -17.94 11.10 -12.27
N ILE A 61 -18.85 11.25 -11.31
CA ILE A 61 -18.52 11.67 -9.94
C ILE A 61 -17.61 10.65 -9.25
N LEU A 62 -17.93 9.36 -9.37
CA LEU A 62 -17.09 8.28 -8.83
C LEU A 62 -15.67 8.36 -9.40
N LYS A 63 -15.51 8.54 -10.71
CA LYS A 63 -14.19 8.72 -11.34
C LYS A 63 -13.41 9.89 -10.72
N GLN A 64 -14.07 11.02 -10.48
CA GLN A 64 -13.45 12.21 -9.89
C GLN A 64 -13.08 12.01 -8.40
N ARG A 65 -13.93 11.32 -7.63
CA ARG A 65 -13.76 11.16 -6.17
C ARG A 65 -13.05 9.86 -5.77
N MET A 66 -12.71 8.98 -6.71
CA MET A 66 -12.11 7.66 -6.45
C MET A 66 -10.85 7.73 -5.57
N MET A 67 -9.92 8.64 -5.89
CA MET A 67 -8.71 8.80 -5.10
C MET A 67 -8.99 9.26 -3.67
N ARG A 68 -10.08 10.00 -3.43
CA ARG A 68 -10.51 10.41 -2.09
C ARG A 68 -11.04 9.21 -1.29
N LEU A 69 -11.78 8.29 -1.94
CA LEU A 69 -12.21 7.03 -1.31
C LEU A 69 -11.01 6.17 -0.90
N ILE A 70 -10.05 5.99 -1.81
CA ILE A 70 -8.84 5.19 -1.58
C ILE A 70 -8.00 5.79 -0.45
N LYS A 71 -7.74 7.11 -0.50
CA LYS A 71 -6.99 7.82 0.55
C LYS A 71 -7.75 7.81 1.89
N GLY A 72 -9.08 7.99 1.85
CA GLY A 72 -9.95 7.95 3.02
C GLY A 72 -9.86 6.60 3.73
N ALA A 73 -10.01 5.49 3.00
CA ALA A 73 -9.85 4.14 3.55
C ALA A 73 -8.45 3.93 4.16
N ARG A 74 -7.39 4.35 3.46
CA ARG A 74 -6.01 4.23 3.98
C ARG A 74 -5.80 5.03 5.27
N ASN A 75 -6.37 6.23 5.34
CA ASN A 75 -6.28 7.08 6.52
C ASN A 75 -7.04 6.48 7.70
N VAL A 76 -8.24 5.96 7.46
CA VAL A 76 -9.03 5.26 8.49
C VAL A 76 -8.26 4.06 9.06
N ILE A 77 -7.60 3.26 8.21
CA ILE A 77 -6.73 2.16 8.66
C ILE A 77 -5.58 2.68 9.52
N LYS A 78 -4.92 3.77 9.11
CA LYS A 78 -3.78 4.35 9.84
C LYS A 78 -4.18 4.88 11.21
N VAL A 79 -5.31 5.59 11.30
CA VAL A 79 -5.78 6.23 12.54
C VAL A 79 -6.28 5.21 13.56
N ASN A 80 -6.91 4.13 13.11
CA ASN A 80 -7.41 3.05 13.97
C ASN A 80 -6.43 1.86 14.00
N SER A 81 -5.13 2.13 13.92
CA SER A 81 -4.11 1.08 14.00
C SER A 81 -3.72 0.83 15.46
N VAL A 82 -3.55 -0.44 15.80
CA VAL A 82 -3.07 -0.86 17.14
C VAL A 82 -1.66 -0.35 17.32
N LYS A 83 -1.44 0.43 18.37
CA LYS A 83 -0.10 0.95 18.70
C LYS A 83 0.67 0.00 19.62
N ASN A 84 -0.04 -0.65 20.53
CA ASN A 84 0.53 -1.55 21.55
C ASN A 84 -0.29 -2.84 21.66
N LEU A 85 0.36 -3.96 21.97
CA LEU A 85 -0.29 -5.28 22.06
C LEU A 85 -1.38 -5.37 23.15
N ASN A 86 -1.36 -4.45 24.13
CA ASN A 86 -2.31 -4.41 25.24
C ASN A 86 -3.62 -3.67 24.91
N GLU A 87 -3.74 -3.07 23.72
CA GLU A 87 -4.93 -2.32 23.33
C GLU A 87 -6.12 -3.27 23.09
N PRO A 88 -7.36 -2.93 23.52
CA PRO A 88 -8.53 -3.79 23.31
C PRO A 88 -8.82 -3.98 21.81
N GLN A 89 -8.31 -5.07 21.24
CA GLN A 89 -8.35 -5.32 19.79
C GLN A 89 -9.78 -5.26 19.23
N LYS A 90 -10.77 -5.77 19.98
CA LYS A 90 -12.18 -5.74 19.58
C LYS A 90 -12.71 -4.32 19.37
N LYS A 91 -12.40 -3.38 20.27
CA LYS A 91 -12.83 -1.98 20.16
C LYS A 91 -12.18 -1.29 18.96
N VAL A 92 -10.89 -1.53 18.75
CA VAL A 92 -10.14 -0.97 17.61
C VAL A 92 -10.71 -1.49 16.28
N VAL A 93 -11.00 -2.80 16.20
CA VAL A 93 -11.64 -3.40 15.02
C VAL A 93 -13.01 -2.78 14.75
N LEU A 94 -13.86 -2.61 15.76
CA LEU A 94 -15.19 -2.00 15.60
C LEU A 94 -15.09 -0.55 15.10
N ASN A 95 -14.21 0.26 15.71
CA ASN A 95 -13.95 1.63 15.27
C ASN A 95 -13.42 1.70 13.83
N LEU A 96 -12.58 0.74 13.45
CA LEU A 96 -12.07 0.62 12.09
C LEU A 96 -13.21 0.31 11.11
N ILE A 97 -14.07 -0.66 11.42
CA ILE A 97 -15.22 -1.05 10.59
C ILE A 97 -16.17 0.13 10.40
N GLU A 98 -16.53 0.82 11.47
CA GLU A 98 -17.40 1.99 11.43
C GLU A 98 -16.79 3.10 10.58
N GLY A 99 -15.50 3.40 10.79
CA GLY A 99 -14.78 4.38 10.00
C GLY A 99 -14.75 4.03 8.52
N LEU A 100 -14.51 2.77 8.17
CA LEU A 100 -14.45 2.30 6.79
C LEU A 100 -15.80 2.40 6.09
N ARG A 101 -16.88 1.97 6.76
CA ARG A 101 -18.26 2.10 6.25
C ARG A 101 -18.70 3.55 6.07
N ASN A 102 -18.12 4.48 6.82
CA ASN A 102 -18.43 5.90 6.67
C ASN A 102 -17.61 6.61 5.57
N VAL A 103 -16.56 5.99 5.02
CA VAL A 103 -15.73 6.63 3.98
C VAL A 103 -16.55 7.11 2.78
N PRO A 104 -17.48 6.33 2.20
CA PRO A 104 -18.27 6.78 1.05
C PRO A 104 -19.14 7.99 1.38
N ASN A 105 -19.88 7.94 2.50
CA ASN A 105 -20.72 9.05 2.95
C ASN A 105 -19.91 10.33 3.12
N HIS A 106 -18.77 10.26 3.83
CA HIS A 106 -17.86 11.38 4.01
C HIS A 106 -17.32 11.97 2.68
N VAL A 107 -17.05 11.11 1.70
CA VAL A 107 -16.52 11.54 0.40
C VAL A 107 -17.61 12.14 -0.48
N PHE A 108 -18.83 11.62 -0.40
CA PHE A 108 -19.98 12.10 -1.19
C PHE A 108 -20.71 13.28 -0.57
N GLY A 109 -20.40 13.64 0.68
CA GLY A 109 -20.84 14.88 1.31
C GLY A 109 -21.84 14.71 2.44
N GLU A 110 -22.12 13.47 2.86
CA GLU A 110 -22.89 13.22 4.07
C GLU A 110 -21.95 13.05 5.28
N HIS A 111 -22.07 13.99 6.22
CA HIS A 111 -21.14 14.13 7.33
C HIS A 111 -21.73 13.74 8.70
N ASN A 112 -22.99 13.30 8.74
CA ASN A 112 -23.73 12.93 9.95
C ASN A 112 -23.01 11.89 10.82
N LYS A 113 -22.41 10.88 10.18
CA LYS A 113 -21.67 9.78 10.85
C LYS A 113 -20.16 10.07 11.00
N CYS A 114 -19.70 11.28 10.70
CA CYS A 114 -18.30 11.64 10.88
C CYS A 114 -17.96 11.88 12.36
N LYS A 115 -16.72 11.59 12.74
CA LYS A 115 -16.17 11.99 14.06
C LYS A 115 -16.10 13.52 14.16
N GLU A 116 -16.09 14.06 15.39
CA GLU A 116 -15.98 15.51 15.66
C GLU A 116 -14.76 16.16 14.99
N THR A 117 -13.69 15.40 14.79
CA THR A 117 -12.48 15.85 14.10
C THR A 117 -12.70 16.16 12.61
N CYS A 118 -13.88 15.86 12.06
CA CYS A 118 -14.21 16.21 10.70
C CYS A 118 -14.59 17.69 10.60
N LYS A 119 -13.74 18.47 9.91
CA LYS A 119 -13.98 19.90 9.65
C LYS A 119 -15.33 20.23 9.00
N ARG A 120 -15.92 19.25 8.31
CA ARG A 120 -17.19 19.37 7.57
C ARG A 120 -18.38 18.79 8.33
N LYS A 121 -18.23 18.42 9.62
CA LYS A 121 -19.32 17.83 10.40
C LYS A 121 -20.48 18.79 10.66
N LYS A 122 -20.16 20.08 10.84
CA LYS A 122 -21.13 21.15 11.09
C LYS A 122 -21.65 21.80 9.79
N LEU A 123 -21.26 21.28 8.63
CA LEU A 123 -21.76 21.77 7.35
C LEU A 123 -22.97 20.92 6.95
N GLU A 124 -23.93 21.58 6.30
CA GLU A 124 -25.07 20.88 5.73
C GLU A 124 -24.62 19.81 4.72
N PRO A 125 -25.35 18.68 4.64
CA PRO A 125 -25.06 17.62 3.67
C PRO A 125 -25.10 18.13 2.23
N ASP A 126 -24.32 17.50 1.35
CA ASP A 126 -24.42 17.73 -0.10
C ASP A 126 -25.75 17.16 -0.63
N GLU A 127 -26.73 18.03 -0.82
CA GLU A 127 -28.09 17.70 -1.27
C GLU A 127 -28.16 17.15 -2.71
N ILE A 128 -27.07 17.27 -3.48
CA ILE A 128 -27.06 16.88 -4.89
C ILE A 128 -26.30 15.57 -5.06
N VAL A 129 -25.05 15.52 -4.60
CA VAL A 129 -24.15 14.41 -4.92
C VAL A 129 -24.50 13.16 -4.14
N HIS A 130 -24.76 13.28 -2.83
CA HIS A 130 -25.05 12.09 -2.03
C HIS A 130 -26.37 11.41 -2.45
N PRO A 131 -27.49 12.15 -2.61
CA PRO A 131 -28.74 11.56 -3.10
C PRO A 131 -28.59 10.94 -4.49
N LEU A 132 -27.88 11.58 -5.43
CA LEU A 132 -27.60 11.02 -6.75
C LEU A 132 -26.82 9.70 -6.68
N MET A 133 -25.81 9.62 -5.83
CA MET A 133 -25.03 8.39 -5.65
C MET A 133 -25.88 7.27 -5.03
N ARG A 134 -26.87 7.63 -4.21
CA ARG A 134 -27.84 6.70 -3.61
C ARG A 134 -28.88 6.23 -4.62
N SER A 135 -29.54 7.15 -5.34
CA SER A 135 -30.59 6.85 -6.34
C SER A 135 -30.04 6.01 -7.50
N SER A 136 -28.82 6.32 -7.96
CA SER A 136 -28.14 5.55 -9.01
C SER A 136 -27.68 4.14 -8.59
N GLY A 137 -27.79 3.76 -7.31
CA GLY A 137 -27.32 2.47 -6.78
C GLY A 137 -25.80 2.35 -6.64
N LEU A 138 -25.03 3.36 -7.06
CA LEU A 138 -23.57 3.34 -6.98
C LEU A 138 -23.06 3.32 -5.54
N LEU A 139 -23.72 4.04 -4.63
CA LEU A 139 -23.36 4.06 -3.20
C LEU A 139 -23.44 2.65 -2.61
N HIS A 140 -24.51 1.92 -2.90
CA HIS A 140 -24.68 0.54 -2.45
C HIS A 140 -23.60 -0.40 -3.01
N ALA A 141 -23.27 -0.29 -4.29
CA ALA A 141 -22.20 -1.07 -4.91
C ALA A 141 -20.83 -0.80 -4.26
N ILE A 142 -20.55 0.47 -3.94
CA ILE A 142 -19.32 0.86 -3.23
C ILE A 142 -19.29 0.28 -1.81
N ASP A 143 -20.40 0.38 -1.07
CA ASP A 143 -20.51 -0.14 0.29
C ASP A 143 -20.33 -1.66 0.33
N SER A 144 -20.88 -2.38 -0.65
CA SER A 144 -20.68 -3.82 -0.81
C SER A 144 -19.20 -4.18 -1.01
N GLU A 145 -18.48 -3.44 -1.85
CA GLU A 145 -17.05 -3.66 -2.08
C GLU A 145 -16.19 -3.29 -0.86
N ILE A 146 -16.55 -2.25 -0.11
CA ILE A 146 -15.92 -1.97 1.20
C ILE A 146 -16.12 -3.13 2.16
N GLY A 147 -17.34 -3.66 2.24
CA GLY A 147 -17.71 -4.81 3.05
C GLY A 147 -16.83 -6.02 2.73
N ARG A 148 -16.80 -6.38 1.45
CA ARG A 148 -16.11 -7.56 0.91
C ARG A 148 -14.59 -7.49 1.02
N ILE A 149 -13.99 -6.33 0.76
CA ILE A 149 -12.52 -6.20 0.65
C ILE A 149 -11.88 -5.74 1.95
N LEU A 150 -12.44 -4.70 2.59
CA LEU A 150 -11.79 -4.02 3.70
C LEU A 150 -12.36 -4.46 5.05
N VAL A 151 -13.68 -4.47 5.20
CA VAL A 151 -14.34 -4.87 6.45
C VAL A 151 -14.03 -6.34 6.78
N ALA A 152 -14.12 -7.23 5.78
CA ALA A 152 -13.78 -8.64 5.93
C ALA A 152 -12.34 -8.89 6.44
N CYS A 153 -11.41 -7.97 6.19
CA CYS A 153 -10.01 -8.07 6.61
C CYS A 153 -9.67 -7.19 7.84
N SER A 154 -10.66 -6.55 8.48
CA SER A 154 -10.42 -5.53 9.51
C SER A 154 -9.61 -6.05 10.70
N ASN A 155 -9.83 -7.30 11.12
CA ASN A 155 -9.07 -7.99 12.17
C ASN A 155 -7.55 -8.04 11.92
N THR A 156 -7.11 -7.94 10.66
CA THR A 156 -5.68 -7.90 10.30
C THR A 156 -5.23 -6.51 9.87
N LEU A 157 -6.13 -5.70 9.31
CA LEU A 157 -5.81 -4.32 8.91
C LEU A 157 -5.53 -3.39 10.10
N ILE A 158 -6.00 -3.73 11.31
CA ILE A 158 -5.64 -3.00 12.53
C ILE A 158 -4.12 -2.92 12.77
N TRP A 159 -3.34 -3.86 12.22
CA TRP A 159 -1.87 -3.84 12.35
C TRP A 159 -1.22 -2.83 11.41
N ASN A 160 -1.96 -2.27 10.45
CA ASN A 160 -1.48 -1.29 9.47
C ASN A 160 -0.17 -1.73 8.78
N ALA A 161 -0.01 -3.04 8.61
CA ALA A 161 1.20 -3.64 8.14
C ALA A 161 1.40 -3.37 6.64
N THR A 162 2.64 -3.18 6.21
CA THR A 162 2.99 -3.01 4.80
C THR A 162 4.08 -3.99 4.42
N ASN A 163 4.04 -4.50 3.18
CA ASN A 163 5.10 -5.34 2.63
C ASN A 163 6.20 -4.49 1.97
N ASN A 164 6.13 -3.16 2.05
CA ASN A 164 7.12 -2.23 1.49
C ASN A 164 8.58 -2.59 1.86
N PRO A 165 8.91 -3.00 3.11
CA PRO A 165 10.27 -3.42 3.43
C PRO A 165 10.71 -4.64 2.62
N ALA A 166 9.83 -5.64 2.47
CA ALA A 166 10.11 -6.83 1.68
C ALA A 166 10.23 -6.50 0.19
N GLU A 167 9.35 -5.66 -0.35
CA GLU A 167 9.43 -5.18 -1.74
C GLU A 167 10.72 -4.40 -2.00
N ASN A 168 11.11 -3.53 -1.07
CA ASN A 168 12.34 -2.75 -1.18
C ASN A 168 13.59 -3.65 -1.11
N TYR A 169 13.60 -4.63 -0.21
CA TYR A 169 14.65 -5.65 -0.17
C TYR A 169 14.74 -6.42 -1.49
N MET A 170 13.61 -6.93 -1.99
CA MET A 170 13.56 -7.66 -3.25
C MET A 170 14.00 -6.80 -4.43
N ASN A 171 13.72 -5.50 -4.43
CA ASN A 171 14.26 -4.56 -5.42
C ASN A 171 15.80 -4.48 -5.35
N GLN A 172 16.41 -4.47 -4.15
CA GLN A 172 17.86 -4.54 -4.02
C GLN A 172 18.41 -5.89 -4.53
N VAL A 173 17.77 -7.01 -4.21
CA VAL A 173 18.14 -8.33 -4.73
C VAL A 173 18.11 -8.32 -6.26
N CYS A 174 17.03 -7.86 -6.88
CA CYS A 174 16.92 -7.77 -8.33
C CYS A 174 18.03 -6.92 -8.98
N LYS A 175 18.48 -5.84 -8.33
CA LYS A 175 19.59 -5.02 -8.85
C LYS A 175 20.90 -5.79 -8.90
N VAL A 176 21.16 -6.66 -7.92
CA VAL A 176 22.43 -7.42 -7.84
C VAL A 176 22.35 -8.76 -8.55
N SER A 177 21.16 -9.32 -8.78
CA SER A 177 20.97 -10.61 -9.45
C SER A 177 20.66 -10.52 -10.95
N GLY A 178 20.57 -9.30 -11.53
CA GLY A 178 20.56 -9.12 -12.99
C GLY A 178 19.32 -8.47 -13.60
N GLY A 179 18.47 -7.81 -12.81
CA GLY A 179 17.18 -7.28 -13.31
C GLY A 179 17.24 -5.96 -14.09
N LYS A 180 18.34 -5.19 -14.06
CA LYS A 180 18.48 -3.90 -14.80
C LYS A 180 19.92 -3.45 -15.11
N ARG A 181 20.92 -3.91 -14.35
CA ARG A 181 22.34 -3.77 -14.66
C ARG A 181 23.01 -5.09 -14.28
N ILE A 182 23.55 -5.81 -15.25
CA ILE A 182 24.30 -7.03 -15.00
C ILE A 182 25.67 -6.59 -14.48
N ASP A 183 25.96 -6.91 -13.22
CA ASP A 183 27.31 -6.80 -12.69
C ASP A 183 28.11 -8.02 -13.16
N PHE A 184 28.71 -7.91 -14.35
CA PHE A 184 29.51 -8.98 -14.97
C PHE A 184 30.76 -9.34 -14.16
N SER A 185 31.12 -8.56 -13.14
CA SER A 185 32.25 -8.85 -12.26
C SER A 185 31.95 -9.91 -11.19
N LYS A 186 30.70 -10.38 -11.07
CA LYS A 186 30.25 -11.27 -9.98
C LYS A 186 29.75 -12.61 -10.48
N SER A 187 30.66 -13.57 -10.64
CA SER A 187 30.37 -15.00 -10.82
C SER A 187 29.89 -15.71 -9.54
N SER A 188 29.46 -14.97 -8.51
CA SER A 188 29.05 -15.55 -7.24
C SER A 188 27.58 -15.98 -7.22
N GLY A 189 27.29 -17.09 -6.53
CA GLY A 189 25.95 -17.68 -6.42
C GLY A 189 24.90 -16.75 -5.78
N PHE A 190 23.62 -17.11 -5.93
CA PHE A 190 22.48 -16.29 -5.46
C PHE A 190 22.59 -15.89 -3.98
N ASN A 191 23.09 -16.78 -3.12
CA ASN A 191 23.27 -16.51 -1.69
C ASN A 191 24.16 -15.27 -1.45
N HIS A 192 25.32 -15.20 -2.11
CA HIS A 192 26.23 -14.07 -1.97
C HIS A 192 25.58 -12.76 -2.44
N ARG A 193 24.84 -12.81 -3.56
CA ARG A 193 24.08 -11.65 -4.08
C ARG A 193 22.99 -11.23 -3.10
N SER A 194 22.27 -12.17 -2.49
CA SER A 194 21.24 -11.87 -1.49
C SER A 194 21.84 -11.20 -0.24
N THR A 195 23.04 -11.60 0.19
CA THR A 195 23.77 -10.96 1.30
C THR A 195 24.17 -9.53 0.97
N ILE A 196 24.68 -9.28 -0.24
CA ILE A 196 24.98 -7.93 -0.72
C ILE A 196 23.71 -7.05 -0.70
N ALA A 197 22.57 -7.61 -1.13
CA ALA A 197 21.30 -6.89 -1.10
C ALA A 197 20.84 -6.54 0.33
N VAL A 198 21.10 -7.41 1.33
CA VAL A 198 20.83 -7.11 2.75
C VAL A 198 21.66 -5.92 3.21
N LEU A 199 22.96 -5.91 2.92
CA LEU A 199 23.85 -4.79 3.27
C LEU A 199 23.40 -3.49 2.59
N ALA A 200 22.99 -3.55 1.32
CA ALA A 200 22.44 -2.41 0.59
C ALA A 200 21.10 -1.91 1.17
N PHE A 201 20.25 -2.82 1.67
CA PHE A 201 18.98 -2.47 2.30
C PHE A 201 19.18 -1.82 3.68
N GLN A 202 20.13 -2.32 4.48
CA GLN A 202 20.43 -1.79 5.81
C GLN A 202 21.16 -0.45 5.77
N SER A 203 21.97 -0.21 4.73
CA SER A 203 22.73 1.03 4.56
C SER A 203 22.28 1.75 3.27
N PRO A 204 21.37 2.75 3.38
CA PRO A 204 20.72 3.41 2.24
C PRO A 204 21.66 4.05 1.21
N VAL A 205 22.92 4.29 1.57
CA VAL A 205 23.92 5.01 0.73
C VAL A 205 25.00 4.07 0.18
N GLN A 206 24.84 2.74 0.33
CA GLN A 206 25.89 1.77 0.01
C GLN A 206 27.25 2.16 0.64
N GLN A 207 27.21 2.69 1.86
CA GLN A 207 28.37 3.26 2.54
C GLN A 207 29.44 2.19 2.76
N TRP A 208 28.99 0.96 3.07
CA TRP A 208 29.80 -0.25 3.10
C TRP A 208 30.53 -0.51 1.78
N TYR A 209 29.91 -0.28 0.62
CA TYR A 209 30.53 -0.51 -0.69
C TYR A 209 31.64 0.50 -0.92
N LYS A 210 31.39 1.76 -0.56
CA LYS A 210 32.41 2.84 -0.62
C LYS A 210 33.58 2.53 0.32
N GLU A 211 33.32 2.08 1.53
CA GLU A 211 34.34 1.74 2.53
C GLU A 211 35.17 0.51 2.12
N TYR A 212 34.51 -0.55 1.66
CA TYR A 212 35.16 -1.75 1.15
C TYR A 212 35.99 -1.49 -0.11
N TYR A 213 35.47 -0.72 -1.06
CA TYR A 213 36.23 -0.34 -2.25
C TYR A 213 37.44 0.54 -1.89
N LYS A 214 37.29 1.46 -0.91
CA LYS A 214 38.40 2.25 -0.39
C LYS A 214 39.43 1.40 0.35
N SER A 215 39.02 0.37 1.09
CA SER A 215 39.97 -0.49 1.80
C SER A 215 40.81 -1.31 0.81
N LEU A 216 40.19 -1.84 -0.24
CA LEU A 216 40.84 -2.60 -1.32
C LEU A 216 41.72 -1.75 -2.23
N THR A 217 41.18 -0.64 -2.76
CA THR A 217 41.84 0.13 -3.83
C THR A 217 42.57 1.38 -3.35
N LYS A 218 42.44 1.72 -2.06
CA LYS A 218 42.89 2.97 -1.44
C LYS A 218 42.33 4.24 -2.13
N LYS A 219 41.34 4.10 -3.00
CA LYS A 219 40.73 5.18 -3.79
C LYS A 219 39.22 5.20 -3.60
N SER A 220 38.62 6.38 -3.71
CA SER A 220 37.15 6.50 -3.69
C SER A 220 36.56 5.99 -5.00
N PRO A 221 35.42 5.27 -4.99
CA PRO A 221 34.72 4.89 -6.23
C PRO A 221 34.36 6.10 -7.11
N ALA A 222 34.19 7.28 -6.49
CA ALA A 222 33.87 8.52 -7.18
C ALA A 222 35.08 9.16 -7.91
N THR A 223 36.31 8.68 -7.69
CA THR A 223 37.52 9.32 -8.25
C THR A 223 37.52 9.30 -9.78
N SER A 224 37.13 8.18 -10.40
CA SER A 224 37.05 8.07 -11.86
C SER A 224 35.96 8.97 -12.45
N LEU A 225 34.79 9.02 -11.82
CA LEU A 225 33.69 9.92 -12.23
C LEU A 225 34.08 11.40 -12.07
N LYS A 226 34.76 11.76 -10.98
CA LYS A 226 35.26 13.13 -10.76
C LYS A 226 36.26 13.54 -11.84
N LYS A 227 37.17 12.64 -12.24
CA LYS A 227 38.10 12.90 -13.35
C LYS A 227 37.36 13.11 -14.67
N PHE A 228 36.38 12.25 -14.98
CA PHE A 228 35.55 12.40 -16.18
C PHE A 228 34.78 13.73 -16.20
N LEU A 229 34.13 14.11 -15.09
CA LEU A 229 33.41 15.37 -14.96
C LEU A 229 34.32 16.59 -15.02
N ALA A 230 35.55 16.50 -14.48
CA ALA A 230 36.54 17.56 -14.56
C ALA A 230 37.01 17.81 -16.01
N VAL A 231 37.26 16.73 -16.77
CA VAL A 231 37.57 16.83 -18.21
C VAL A 231 36.44 17.50 -18.97
N ARG A 232 35.18 17.15 -18.68
CA ARG A 232 33.99 17.73 -19.32
C ARG A 232 33.72 19.20 -18.97
N ARG A 233 34.18 19.67 -17.81
CA ARG A 233 34.08 21.08 -17.40
C ARG A 233 35.15 21.97 -18.02
N ASN A 234 36.26 21.39 -18.47
CA ASN A 234 37.35 22.12 -19.14
C ASN A 234 37.22 22.13 -20.67
N THR A 235 36.13 21.58 -21.21
CA THR A 235 35.87 21.49 -22.66
C THR A 235 34.69 22.36 -23.13
N TYR A 236 34.14 23.19 -22.24
CA TYR A 236 33.13 24.21 -22.54
C TYR A 236 33.45 25.49 -21.77
#